data_AF-A0A377AL78-F1
#
_entry.id   AF-A0A377AL78-F1
#
_cell.length_a   1.000
_cell.length_b   1.000
_cell.length_c   1.000
_cell.angle_alpha   90.00
_cell.angle_beta   90.00
_cell.angle_gamma   90.00
#
_symmetry.space_group_name_H-M   'P 1'
#
loop_
_entity.id
_entity.type
_entity.pdbx_description
1 polymer ?
#
loop_
_entity_poly.entity_id
_entity_poly.type
_entity_poly.pdbx_seq_one_letter_code
_entity_poly.pdbx_strand_id
1 'polypeptide(L)'
;MSINIGSLIALSLAPVIADRFGYSVTYNLCGAGLIIALLVYIACRGMVKDIGSEPDFRPMSFSKLLYVLLGSVVMIFVCAWLMHNVEVANLVLIVLSIVVTIIFFRQAFKLDKTGRNKMFVAFVLMLEAVVFYILYAQMQTSLNFFAINNVHHEILGFSINPVSFQALNPFWVVLASPNTGRHLHASG
;
A
#
# COMPACT_ATOMS: atom_id res chain seq x y z
N MET A 1 -4.48 12.16 -6.65
CA MET A 1 -5.08 11.18 -7.58
C MET A 1 -4.07 10.43 -8.46
N SER A 2 -2.76 10.74 -8.40
CA SER A 2 -1.74 10.05 -9.21
C SER A 2 -1.64 8.55 -8.94
N ILE A 3 -1.69 8.13 -7.68
CA ILE A 3 -1.64 6.70 -7.29
C ILE A 3 -2.81 5.92 -7.91
N ASN A 4 -4.03 6.45 -7.83
CA ASN A 4 -5.21 5.77 -8.39
C ASN A 4 -5.13 5.67 -9.92
N ILE A 5 -4.70 6.73 -10.61
CA ILE A 5 -4.52 6.70 -12.07
C ILE A 5 -3.45 5.67 -12.46
N GLY A 6 -2.31 5.65 -11.76
CA GLY A 6 -1.25 4.66 -11.99
C GLY A 6 -1.74 3.23 -11.76
N SER A 7 -2.46 2.99 -10.66
CA SER A 7 -3.02 1.67 -10.36
C SER A 7 -4.11 1.23 -11.35
N LEU A 8 -4.92 2.16 -11.87
CA LEU A 8 -5.94 1.88 -12.88
C LEU A 8 -5.28 1.36 -14.17
N ILE A 9 -4.24 2.05 -14.64
CA ILE A 9 -3.48 1.66 -15.83
C ILE A 9 -2.76 0.32 -15.59
N ALA A 10 -2.07 0.18 -14.46
CA ALA A 10 -1.30 -1.02 -14.14
C ALA A 10 -2.20 -2.26 -13.99
N LEU A 11 -3.29 -2.18 -13.22
CA LEU A 11 -4.21 -3.31 -13.00
C LEU A 11 -5.04 -3.66 -14.23
N SER A 12 -5.20 -2.73 -15.19
CA SER A 12 -5.85 -3.02 -16.47
C SER A 12 -4.88 -3.70 -17.45
N LEU A 13 -3.62 -3.23 -17.54
CA LEU A 13 -2.65 -3.72 -18.53
C LEU A 13 -1.88 -4.97 -18.07
N ALA A 14 -1.46 -5.04 -16.80
CA ALA A 14 -0.59 -6.11 -16.34
C ALA A 14 -1.21 -7.51 -16.48
N PRO A 15 -2.50 -7.74 -16.16
CA PRO A 15 -3.11 -9.05 -16.37
C PRO A 15 -3.21 -9.45 -17.84
N VAL A 16 -3.50 -8.50 -18.73
CA VAL A 16 -3.60 -8.74 -20.18
C VAL A 16 -2.24 -9.11 -20.78
N ILE A 17 -1.17 -8.44 -20.32
CA ILE A 17 0.20 -8.74 -20.76
C ILE A 17 0.64 -10.09 -20.18
N ALA A 18 0.31 -10.40 -18.93
CA ALA A 18 0.64 -11.68 -18.31
C ALA A 18 -0.03 -12.86 -19.02
N ASP A 19 -1.29 -12.70 -19.44
CA ASP A 19 -2.05 -13.73 -20.16
C ASP A 19 -1.49 -13.98 -21.58
N ARG A 20 -1.06 -12.93 -22.29
CA ARG A 20 -0.57 -13.05 -23.68
C ARG A 20 0.93 -13.34 -23.82
N PHE A 21 1.77 -12.76 -22.96
CA PHE A 21 3.23 -12.78 -23.07
C PHE A 21 3.91 -13.46 -21.88
N GLY A 22 3.14 -13.89 -20.88
CA GLY A 22 3.63 -14.55 -19.68
C GLY A 22 4.03 -13.59 -18.55
N TYR A 23 4.15 -14.17 -17.36
CA TYR A 23 4.48 -13.42 -16.14
C TYR A 23 5.87 -12.80 -16.17
N SER A 24 6.87 -13.46 -16.77
CA SER A 24 8.24 -12.95 -16.86
C SER A 24 8.32 -11.59 -17.58
N VAL A 25 7.60 -11.44 -18.68
CA VAL A 25 7.54 -10.18 -19.43
C VAL A 25 6.86 -9.09 -18.60
N THR A 26 5.80 -9.45 -17.89
CA THR A 26 5.06 -8.53 -17.03
C THR A 26 5.92 -8.02 -15.86
N TYR A 27 6.67 -8.90 -15.19
CA TYR A 27 7.58 -8.50 -14.12
C TYR A 27 8.72 -7.61 -14.62
N ASN A 28 9.29 -7.92 -15.78
CA ASN A 28 10.33 -7.08 -16.40
C ASN A 28 9.79 -5.68 -16.76
N LEU A 29 8.53 -5.59 -17.24
CA LEU A 29 7.86 -4.31 -17.49
C LEU A 29 7.70 -3.49 -16.21
N CYS A 30 7.30 -4.12 -15.09
CA CYS A 30 7.22 -3.45 -13.79
C CYS A 30 8.59 -2.93 -13.34
N GLY A 31 9.64 -3.73 -13.51
CA GLY A 31 11.02 -3.33 -13.22
C GLY A 31 11.47 -2.12 -14.05
N ALA A 32 11.19 -2.13 -15.35
CA ALA A 32 11.46 -1.00 -16.24
C ALA A 32 10.70 0.27 -15.81
N GLY A 33 9.45 0.13 -15.37
CA GLY A 33 8.66 1.24 -14.83
C GLY A 33 9.30 1.90 -13.60
N LEU A 34 9.86 1.11 -12.67
CA LEU A 34 10.60 1.63 -11.52
C LEU A 34 11.90 2.35 -11.93
N ILE A 35 12.62 1.83 -12.93
CA ILE A 35 13.82 2.49 -13.47
C ILE A 35 13.45 3.84 -14.10
N ILE A 36 12.38 3.89 -14.89
CA ILE A 36 11.88 5.15 -15.47
C ILE A 36 11.50 6.14 -14.36
N ALA A 37 10.79 5.70 -13.32
CA ALA A 37 10.44 6.55 -12.19
C ALA A 37 11.68 7.14 -11.50
N LEU A 38 12.73 6.33 -11.33
CA LEU A 38 14.01 6.78 -10.77
C LEU A 38 14.71 7.79 -11.69
N LEU A 39 14.74 7.56 -13.00
CA LEU A 39 15.35 8.48 -13.97
C LEU A 39 14.62 9.83 -14.00
N VAL A 40 13.29 9.81 -13.98
CA VAL A 40 12.48 11.04 -13.90
C VAL A 40 12.77 11.78 -12.60
N TYR A 41 12.87 11.08 -11.47
CA TYR A 41 13.24 11.72 -10.21
C TYR A 41 14.63 12.37 -10.27
N ILE A 42 15.63 11.69 -10.84
CA ILE A 42 16.98 12.24 -10.99
C ILE A 42 16.97 13.49 -11.90
N ALA A 43 16.26 13.44 -13.03
CA ALA A 43 16.16 14.56 -13.96
C ALA A 43 15.44 15.78 -13.34
N CYS A 44 14.38 15.52 -12.56
CA CYS A 44 13.57 16.56 -11.92
C CYS A 44 14.03 16.93 -10.51
N ARG A 45 15.12 16.35 -10.01
CA ARG A 45 15.62 16.58 -8.63
C ARG A 45 15.83 18.06 -8.32
N GLY A 46 16.21 18.85 -9.33
CA GLY A 46 16.39 20.30 -9.20
C GLY A 46 15.14 21.06 -8.76
N MET A 47 13.93 20.54 -9.06
CA MET A 47 12.65 21.16 -8.69
C MET A 47 12.31 21.00 -7.20
N VAL A 48 12.90 20.01 -6.53
CA VAL A 48 12.61 19.68 -5.12
C VAL A 48 13.78 19.98 -4.18
N LYS A 49 14.85 20.59 -4.67
CA LYS A 49 16.11 20.81 -3.91
C LYS A 49 15.93 21.62 -2.62
N ASP A 50 14.96 22.55 -2.61
CA ASP A 50 14.69 23.45 -1.49
C ASP A 50 13.55 22.93 -0.59
N ILE A 51 13.00 21.76 -0.91
CA ILE A 51 11.86 21.15 -0.23
C ILE A 51 12.33 19.81 0.36
N GLY A 52 12.56 19.78 1.67
CA GLY A 52 13.08 18.59 2.33
C GLY A 52 13.00 18.68 3.85
N SER A 53 13.32 17.57 4.50
CA SER A 53 13.49 17.47 5.95
C SER A 53 14.84 18.05 6.39
N GLU A 54 15.00 18.43 7.67
CA GLU A 54 16.28 18.97 8.17
C GLU A 54 17.53 18.11 7.83
N PRO A 55 17.46 16.75 7.83
CA PRO A 55 18.56 15.90 7.37
C PRO A 55 18.93 16.04 5.90
N ASP A 56 18.01 16.46 5.02
CA ASP A 56 18.24 16.54 3.57
C ASP A 56 19.19 17.69 3.20
N PHE A 57 19.28 18.70 4.06
CA PHE A 57 20.18 19.85 3.89
C PHE A 57 21.58 19.63 4.51
N ARG A 58 21.81 18.51 5.20
CA ARG A 58 23.10 18.17 5.81
C ARG A 58 23.91 17.27 4.86
N PRO A 59 25.26 17.31 4.92
CA PRO A 59 26.08 16.42 4.11
C PRO A 59 25.78 14.96 4.45
N MET A 60 25.57 14.15 3.42
CA MET A 60 25.24 12.73 3.57
C MET A 60 26.40 11.98 4.23
N SER A 61 26.14 11.38 5.39
CA SER A 61 27.14 10.55 6.06
C SER A 61 27.15 9.15 5.43
N PHE A 62 28.22 8.82 4.70
CA PHE A 62 28.39 7.52 4.04
C PHE A 62 28.27 6.33 5.01
N SER A 63 28.72 6.46 6.26
CA SER A 63 28.58 5.40 7.26
C SER A 63 27.11 5.08 7.58
N LYS A 64 26.24 6.09 7.72
CA LYS A 64 24.81 5.86 7.97
C LYS A 64 24.12 5.29 6.74
N LEU A 65 24.49 5.75 5.54
CA LEU A 65 24.00 5.17 4.30
C LEU A 65 24.35 3.68 4.22
N LEU A 66 25.61 3.32 4.53
CA LEU A 66 26.04 1.93 4.56
C LEU A 66 25.26 1.10 5.57
N TYR A 67 25.01 1.61 6.79
CA TYR A 67 24.18 0.92 7.78
C TYR A 67 22.74 0.70 7.29
N VAL A 68 22.13 1.68 6.61
CA VAL A 68 20.77 1.55 6.06
C VAL A 68 20.74 0.55 4.89
N LEU A 69 21.75 0.55 4.03
CA LEU A 69 21.84 -0.39 2.90
C LEU A 69 22.07 -1.82 3.40
N LEU A 70 23.03 -2.03 4.30
CA LEU A 70 23.25 -3.33 4.94
C LEU A 70 22.02 -3.79 5.71
N GLY A 71 21.39 -2.90 6.47
CA GLY A 71 20.14 -3.17 7.18
C GLY A 71 19.02 -3.59 6.23
N SER A 72 18.86 -2.88 5.10
CA SER A 72 17.87 -3.23 4.06
C SER A 72 18.12 -4.62 3.48
N VAL A 73 19.38 -4.95 3.15
CA VAL A 73 19.75 -6.27 2.62
C VAL A 73 19.47 -7.37 3.64
N VAL A 74 19.88 -7.19 4.89
CA VAL A 74 19.60 -8.14 5.97
C VAL A 74 18.09 -8.32 6.16
N MET A 75 17.32 -7.22 6.16
CA MET A 75 15.87 -7.27 6.30
C MET A 75 15.19 -8.01 5.15
N ILE A 76 15.68 -7.91 3.90
CA ILE A 76 15.17 -8.69 2.77
C ILE A 76 15.31 -10.19 3.06
N PHE A 77 16.47 -10.64 3.55
CA PHE A 77 16.69 -12.05 3.89
C PHE A 77 15.82 -12.50 5.06
N VAL A 78 15.65 -11.67 6.09
CA VAL A 78 14.76 -11.97 7.22
C VAL A 78 13.31 -12.11 6.75
N CYS A 79 12.83 -11.18 5.92
CA CYS A 79 11.48 -11.26 5.35
C CYS A 79 11.30 -12.50 4.47
N ALA A 80 12.28 -12.85 3.64
CA ALA A 80 12.24 -14.06 2.82
C ALA A 80 12.18 -15.34 3.67
N TRP A 81 12.99 -15.41 4.74
CA TRP A 81 12.96 -16.52 5.69
C TRP A 81 11.62 -16.62 6.43
N LEU A 82 11.03 -15.47 6.80
CA LEU A 82 9.73 -15.41 7.48
C LEU A 82 8.59 -15.90 6.57
N MET A 83 8.63 -15.58 5.27
CA MET A 83 7.66 -16.11 4.29
C MET A 83 7.74 -17.63 4.14
N HIS A 84 8.93 -18.23 4.32
CA HIS A 84 9.08 -19.69 4.29
C HIS A 84 8.55 -20.37 5.57
N ASN A 85 8.55 -19.64 6.70
CA ASN A 85 8.11 -20.12 8.00
C ASN A 85 6.86 -19.37 8.47
N VAL A 86 5.75 -19.53 7.73
CA VAL A 86 4.50 -18.78 7.97
C VAL A 86 3.95 -18.95 9.39
N GLU A 87 4.15 -20.12 10.02
CA GLU A 87 3.76 -20.34 11.42
C GLU A 87 4.51 -19.40 12.38
N VAL A 88 5.82 -19.24 12.18
CA VAL A 88 6.64 -18.29 12.94
C VAL A 88 6.19 -16.86 12.66
N ALA A 89 5.89 -16.53 11.40
CA ALA A 89 5.35 -15.22 11.02
C ALA A 89 4.07 -14.89 11.78
N ASN A 90 3.11 -15.83 11.81
CA ASN A 90 1.84 -15.68 12.52
C ASN A 90 2.06 -15.52 14.02
N LEU A 91 2.94 -16.33 14.62
CA LEU A 91 3.26 -16.21 16.05
C LEU A 91 3.88 -14.85 16.37
N VAL A 92 4.84 -14.39 15.57
CA VAL A 92 5.49 -13.08 15.72
C VAL A 92 4.45 -11.95 15.61
N LEU A 93 3.53 -12.02 14.65
CA LEU A 93 2.45 -11.04 14.50
C LEU A 93 1.53 -11.02 15.73
N ILE A 94 1.10 -12.18 16.22
CA ILE A 94 0.25 -12.28 17.43
C ILE A 94 0.96 -11.67 18.63
N VAL A 95 2.23 -12.03 18.86
CA VAL A 95 3.03 -11.49 19.98
C VAL A 95 3.19 -9.98 19.85
N LEU A 96 3.53 -9.47 18.66
CA LEU A 96 3.66 -8.03 18.41
C LEU A 96 2.35 -7.29 18.65
N SER A 97 1.22 -7.82 18.18
CA SER A 97 -0.10 -7.24 18.42
C SER A 97 -0.40 -7.12 19.92
N ILE A 98 -0.19 -8.21 20.68
CA ILE A 98 -0.39 -8.20 22.14
C ILE A 98 0.52 -7.17 22.81
N VAL A 99 1.81 -7.13 22.46
CA VAL A 99 2.79 -6.19 23.04
C VAL A 99 2.40 -4.74 22.75
N VAL A 100 2.03 -4.43 21.51
CA VAL A 100 1.61 -3.07 21.12
C VAL A 100 0.35 -2.66 21.88
N THR A 101 -0.64 -3.54 22.00
CA THR A 101 -1.87 -3.28 22.77
C THR A 101 -1.55 -3.03 24.25
N ILE A 102 -0.69 -3.84 24.87
CA ILE A 102 -0.28 -3.65 26.27
C ILE A 102 0.44 -2.30 26.44
N ILE A 103 1.39 -1.97 25.57
CA ILE A 103 2.12 -0.68 25.62
C ILE A 103 1.14 0.49 25.46
N PHE A 104 0.18 0.37 24.53
CA PHE A 104 -0.84 1.39 24.29
C PHE A 104 -1.69 1.65 25.52
N PHE A 105 -2.25 0.61 26.14
CA PHE A 105 -3.05 0.78 27.37
C PHE A 105 -2.20 1.26 28.54
N ARG A 106 -0.96 0.79 28.67
CA ARG A 106 -0.03 1.27 29.70
C ARG A 106 0.25 2.76 29.56
N GLN A 107 0.41 3.26 28.33
CA GLN A 107 0.51 4.70 28.06
C GLN A 107 -0.80 5.41 28.40
N ALA A 108 -1.95 4.88 27.95
CA ALA A 108 -3.26 5.47 28.18
C ALA A 108 -3.59 5.66 29.67
N PHE A 109 -3.24 4.71 30.53
CA PHE A 109 -3.47 4.80 31.97
C PHE A 109 -2.53 5.76 32.71
N LYS A 110 -1.41 6.17 32.10
CA LYS A 110 -0.50 7.17 32.68
C LYS A 110 -0.95 8.61 32.43
N LEU A 111 -1.91 8.84 31.53
CA LEU A 111 -2.42 10.17 31.20
C LEU A 111 -3.53 10.63 32.16
N ASP A 112 -3.81 11.93 32.12
CA ASP A 112 -4.95 12.54 32.80
C ASP A 112 -6.30 12.05 32.23
N LYS A 113 -7.41 12.43 32.86
CA LYS A 113 -8.75 12.01 32.44
C LYS A 113 -9.07 12.40 30.99
N THR A 114 -8.60 13.57 30.54
CA THR A 114 -8.83 14.05 29.17
C THR A 114 -7.97 13.30 28.16
N GLY A 115 -6.68 13.11 28.46
CA GLY A 115 -5.75 12.34 27.64
C GLY A 115 -6.17 10.87 27.51
N ARG A 116 -6.65 10.26 28.60
CA ARG A 116 -7.17 8.89 28.58
C ARG A 116 -8.40 8.74 27.70
N ASN A 117 -9.33 9.70 27.72
CA ASN A 117 -10.51 9.67 26.86
C ASN A 117 -10.12 9.77 25.37
N LYS A 118 -9.14 10.63 25.02
CA LYS A 118 -8.61 10.71 23.65
C LYS A 118 -7.94 9.39 23.21
N MET A 119 -7.20 8.75 24.11
CA MET A 119 -6.61 7.42 23.85
C MET A 119 -7.68 6.36 23.60
N PHE A 120 -8.80 6.39 24.32
CA PHE A 120 -9.90 5.45 24.09
C PHE A 120 -10.55 5.68 22.71
N VAL A 121 -10.77 6.93 22.31
CA VAL A 121 -11.24 7.25 20.95
C VAL A 121 -10.25 6.77 19.89
N ALA A 122 -8.96 7.01 20.09
CA ALA A 122 -7.91 6.52 19.18
C ALA A 122 -7.91 4.99 19.07
N PHE A 123 -8.19 4.27 20.17
CA PHE A 123 -8.33 2.83 20.16
C PHE A 123 -9.54 2.36 19.35
N VAL A 124 -10.69 3.01 19.50
CA VAL A 124 -11.89 2.71 18.68
C VAL A 124 -11.61 2.96 17.20
N LEU A 125 -11.00 4.09 16.84
CA LEU A 125 -10.61 4.39 15.46
C LEU A 125 -9.61 3.35 14.91
N MET A 126 -8.71 2.83 15.75
CA MET A 126 -7.80 1.76 15.37
C MET A 126 -8.57 0.46 15.07
N LEU A 127 -9.57 0.09 15.88
CA LEU A 127 -10.41 -1.07 15.61
C LEU A 127 -11.23 -0.91 14.32
N GLU A 128 -11.80 0.28 14.09
CA GLU A 128 -12.47 0.60 12.82
C GLU A 128 -11.52 0.43 11.63
N ALA A 129 -10.29 0.92 11.74
CA ALA A 129 -9.27 0.74 10.72
C ALA A 129 -8.93 -0.74 10.48
N VAL A 130 -8.81 -1.56 11.54
CA VAL A 130 -8.58 -3.01 11.39
C VAL A 130 -9.71 -3.66 10.61
N VAL A 131 -10.97 -3.40 10.97
CA VAL A 131 -12.13 -3.96 10.27
C VAL A 131 -12.15 -3.51 8.81
N PHE A 132 -11.90 -2.22 8.56
CA PHE A 132 -11.82 -1.67 7.21
C PHE A 132 -10.73 -2.36 6.37
N TYR A 133 -9.53 -2.54 6.91
CA TYR A 133 -8.43 -3.19 6.19
C TYR A 133 -8.66 -4.70 5.97
N ILE A 134 -9.33 -5.40 6.90
CA ILE A 134 -9.72 -6.81 6.69
C ILE A 134 -10.66 -6.93 5.49
N LEU A 135 -11.68 -6.06 5.41
CA LEU A 135 -12.62 -6.04 4.29
C LEU A 135 -11.93 -5.63 2.99
N TYR A 136 -11.06 -4.62 3.03
CA TYR A 136 -10.33 -4.15 1.86
C TYR A 136 -9.36 -5.21 1.30
N ALA A 137 -8.68 -5.96 2.16
CA ALA A 137 -7.77 -7.04 1.75
C ALA A 137 -8.47 -8.20 1.02
N GLN A 138 -9.79 -8.35 1.17
CA GLN A 138 -10.56 -9.33 0.41
C GLN A 138 -10.57 -9.04 -1.09
N MET A 139 -10.33 -7.79 -1.50
CA MET A 139 -10.33 -7.38 -2.90
C MET A 139 -9.25 -8.10 -3.72
N GLN A 140 -8.04 -8.25 -3.17
CA GLN A 140 -6.92 -8.90 -3.86
C GLN A 140 -6.95 -10.44 -3.72
N THR A 141 -7.80 -10.96 -2.82
CA THR A 141 -7.88 -12.39 -2.49
C THR A 141 -9.24 -12.97 -2.88
N SER A 142 -10.18 -13.07 -1.94
CA SER A 142 -11.48 -13.73 -2.12
C SER A 142 -12.30 -13.17 -3.27
N LEU A 143 -12.39 -11.84 -3.40
CA LEU A 143 -13.16 -11.21 -4.49
C LEU A 143 -12.47 -11.40 -5.85
N ASN A 144 -11.14 -11.44 -5.88
CA ASN A 144 -10.40 -11.73 -7.10
C ASN A 144 -10.67 -13.17 -7.57
N PHE A 145 -10.64 -14.16 -6.68
CA PHE A 145 -11.02 -15.53 -7.01
C PHE A 145 -12.50 -15.67 -7.39
N PHE A 146 -13.38 -14.92 -6.73
CA PHE A 146 -14.79 -14.89 -7.09
C PHE A 146 -14.98 -14.34 -8.52
N ALA A 147 -14.28 -13.27 -8.89
CA ALA A 147 -14.30 -12.71 -10.24
C ALA A 147 -13.77 -13.69 -11.29
N ILE A 148 -12.74 -14.47 -10.96
CA ILE A 148 -12.19 -15.48 -11.86
C ILE A 148 -13.18 -16.64 -12.07
N ASN A 149 -13.83 -17.13 -11.01
CA ASN A 149 -14.58 -18.39 -11.09
C ASN A 149 -16.09 -18.23 -11.27
N ASN A 150 -16.67 -17.11 -10.85
CA ASN A 150 -18.13 -16.94 -10.71
C ASN A 150 -18.69 -15.68 -11.39
N VAL A 151 -17.86 -14.92 -12.11
CA VAL A 151 -18.30 -13.72 -12.84
C VAL A 151 -18.11 -13.94 -14.33
N HIS A 152 -19.07 -13.46 -15.12
CA HIS A 152 -18.95 -13.47 -16.58
C HIS A 152 -17.82 -12.55 -17.05
N HIS A 153 -16.89 -13.10 -17.81
CA HIS A 153 -15.69 -12.40 -18.29
C HIS A 153 -15.92 -11.55 -19.53
N GLU A 154 -17.18 -11.37 -19.95
CA GLU A 154 -17.55 -10.51 -21.05
C GLU A 154 -18.17 -9.22 -20.52
N ILE A 155 -17.50 -8.10 -20.78
CA ILE A 155 -18.07 -6.77 -20.53
C ILE A 155 -18.29 -6.12 -21.89
N LEU A 156 -19.54 -5.79 -22.20
CA LEU A 156 -19.93 -5.11 -23.45
C LEU A 156 -19.49 -5.87 -24.72
N GLY A 157 -19.39 -7.20 -24.67
CA GLY A 157 -18.95 -8.05 -25.79
C GLY A 157 -17.43 -8.20 -25.95
N PHE A 158 -16.62 -7.63 -25.04
CA PHE A 158 -15.18 -7.83 -24.99
C PHE A 158 -14.81 -8.82 -23.88
N SER A 159 -14.00 -9.81 -24.21
CA SER A 159 -13.40 -10.72 -23.24
C SER A 159 -12.35 -9.98 -22.40
N ILE A 160 -12.63 -9.78 -21.12
CA ILE A 160 -11.74 -9.10 -20.18
C ILE A 160 -11.12 -10.13 -19.24
N ASN A 161 -9.83 -9.96 -18.95
CA ASN A 161 -9.17 -10.79 -17.97
C ASN A 161 -9.81 -10.55 -16.58
N PRO A 162 -10.27 -11.60 -15.87
CA PRO A 162 -10.95 -11.42 -14.60
C PRO A 162 -10.09 -10.73 -13.52
N VAL A 163 -8.77 -10.84 -13.58
CA VAL A 163 -7.88 -10.15 -12.63
C VAL A 163 -7.95 -8.63 -12.82
N SER A 164 -8.27 -8.15 -14.03
CA SER A 164 -8.46 -6.72 -14.31
C SER A 164 -9.71 -6.13 -13.64
N PHE A 165 -10.63 -6.93 -13.08
CA PHE A 165 -11.72 -6.42 -12.25
C PHE A 165 -11.20 -5.66 -11.00
N GLN A 166 -9.98 -5.92 -10.55
CA GLN A 166 -9.35 -5.13 -9.48
C GLN A 166 -9.16 -3.65 -9.84
N ALA A 167 -9.09 -3.32 -11.14
CA ALA A 167 -9.00 -1.95 -11.64
C ALA A 167 -10.30 -1.14 -11.41
N LEU A 168 -11.42 -1.80 -11.09
CA LEU A 168 -12.66 -1.12 -10.75
C LEU A 168 -12.53 -0.28 -9.47
N ASN A 169 -11.70 -0.70 -8.52
CA ASN A 169 -11.48 0.08 -7.30
C ASN A 169 -10.92 1.48 -7.60
N PRO A 170 -9.74 1.61 -8.24
CA PRO A 170 -9.22 2.93 -8.59
C PRO A 170 -10.09 3.66 -9.62
N PHE A 171 -10.80 2.94 -10.50
CA PHE A 171 -11.76 3.55 -11.43
C PHE A 171 -12.84 4.35 -10.69
N TRP A 172 -13.51 3.73 -9.72
CA TRP A 172 -14.54 4.40 -8.93
C TRP A 172 -13.99 5.55 -8.09
N VAL A 173 -12.77 5.42 -7.55
CA VAL A 173 -12.14 6.50 -6.79
C VAL A 173 -11.82 7.70 -7.69
N VAL A 174 -11.31 7.48 -8.91
CA VAL A 174 -11.03 8.56 -9.86
C VAL A 174 -12.32 9.25 -10.30
N LEU A 175 -13.40 8.50 -10.52
CA LEU A 175 -14.70 9.04 -10.92
C LEU A 175 -15.40 9.81 -9.78
N ALA A 176 -15.41 9.25 -8.57
CA ALA A 176 -16.16 9.78 -7.45
C ALA A 176 -15.43 10.94 -6.73
N SER A 177 -14.10 10.92 -6.70
CA SER A 177 -13.33 11.91 -5.92
C SER A 177 -13.59 13.38 -6.28
N PRO A 178 -13.77 13.80 -7.55
CA PRO A 178 -14.09 15.19 -7.87
C PRO A 178 -15.50 15.58 -7.41
N ASN A 179 -16.45 14.63 -7.45
CA ASN A 179 -17.85 14.88 -7.08
C ASN A 179 -17.99 15.05 -5.56
N THR A 180 -17.32 14.21 -4.78
CA THR A 180 -17.29 14.34 -3.31
C THR A 180 -16.56 15.60 -2.88
N GLY A 181 -15.45 15.96 -3.55
CA GLY A 181 -14.72 17.20 -3.27
C GLY A 181 -15.59 18.45 -3.46
N ARG A 182 -16.41 18.49 -4.52
CA ARG A 182 -17.36 19.59 -4.74
C ARG A 182 -18.44 19.69 -3.65
N HIS A 183 -18.93 18.56 -3.14
CA HIS A 183 -19.94 18.55 -2.07
C HIS A 183 -19.35 19.05 -0.75
N LEU A 184 -18.15 18.63 -0.38
CA LEU A 184 -17.46 19.09 0.84
C LEU A 184 -17.22 20.60 0.83
N HIS A 185 -16.90 21.18 -0.33
CA HIS A 185 -16.76 22.64 -0.49
C HIS A 185 -18.09 23.40 -0.49
N ALA A 186 -19.21 22.75 -0.79
CA ALA A 186 -20.53 23.36 -0.77
C ALA A 186 -21.19 23.34 0.62
N SER A 187 -20.67 22.53 1.55
CA SER A 187 -21.19 22.33 2.90
C SER A 187 -20.39 23.05 4.00
N GLY A 188 -19.38 23.85 3.66
CA GLY A 188 -18.60 24.69 4.58
C GLY A 188 -18.74 26.15 4.24
#